data_AF-A0A7Y6UKG8-F1
#
_entry.id   AF-A0A7Y6UKG8-F1
#
_cell.length_a   1.000
_cell.length_b   1.000
_cell.length_c   1.000
_cell.angle_alpha   90.00
_cell.angle_beta   90.00
_cell.angle_gamma   90.00
#
_symmetry.space_group_name_H-M   'P 1'
#
loop_
_entity.id
_entity.type
_entity.pdbx_description
1 polymer ?
#
loop_
_entity_poly.entity_id
_entity_poly.type
_entity_poly.pdbx_seq_one_letter_code
_entity_poly.pdbx_strand_id
1 'polypeptide(L)'
;MIDNPKRARQLARAIASDLTLYHEPKILEGIANDNLFEVMSDEINEGRELFKSRVTEDIFGQHIYERAIVDVLIKSKGHVKSKIW
;
A
#
# COMPACT_ATOMS: atom_id res chain seq x y z
N MET A 1 -6.77 -6.48 -18.82
CA MET A 1 -6.72 -6.57 -17.34
C MET A 1 -5.86 -7.76 -16.94
N ILE A 2 -5.16 -7.67 -15.81
CA ILE A 2 -4.38 -8.75 -15.20
C ILE A 2 -5.34 -9.71 -14.48
N ASP A 3 -5.23 -10.99 -14.79
CA ASP A 3 -6.00 -12.12 -14.23
C ASP A 3 -5.12 -13.08 -13.42
N ASN A 4 -3.81 -12.80 -13.33
CA ASN A 4 -2.83 -13.65 -12.66
C ASN A 4 -2.41 -13.04 -11.30
N PRO A 5 -2.63 -13.73 -10.17
CA PRO A 5 -2.27 -13.24 -8.84
C PRO A 5 -0.79 -12.92 -8.65
N LYS A 6 0.12 -13.60 -9.37
CA LYS A 6 1.56 -13.31 -9.29
C LYS A 6 1.89 -11.95 -9.92
N ARG A 7 1.34 -11.65 -11.09
CA ARG A 7 1.51 -10.35 -11.76
C ARG A 7 0.81 -9.23 -10.99
N ALA A 8 -0.37 -9.50 -10.45
CA ALA A 8 -1.09 -8.55 -9.59
C ALA A 8 -0.26 -8.18 -8.35
N ARG A 9 0.37 -9.16 -7.68
CA ARG A 9 1.27 -8.89 -6.54
C ARG A 9 2.48 -8.03 -6.94
N GLN A 10 3.05 -8.24 -8.11
CA GLN A 10 4.15 -7.41 -8.60
C GLN A 10 3.71 -5.96 -8.81
N LEU A 11 2.55 -5.75 -9.45
CA LEU A 11 1.98 -4.42 -9.64
C LEU A 11 1.66 -3.74 -8.29
N ALA A 12 0.97 -4.43 -7.38
CA ALA A 12 0.62 -3.88 -6.07
C ALA A 12 1.87 -3.46 -5.27
N ARG A 13 2.94 -4.28 -5.30
CA ARG A 13 4.21 -3.92 -4.66
C ARG A 13 4.92 -2.76 -5.35
N ALA A 14 4.86 -2.67 -6.68
CA ALA A 14 5.41 -1.52 -7.39
C ALA A 14 4.72 -0.22 -6.97
N ILE A 15 3.38 -0.19 -6.97
CA ILE A 15 2.59 0.97 -6.51
C ILE A 15 2.94 1.33 -5.05
N ALA A 16 2.97 0.35 -4.14
CA ALA A 16 3.30 0.60 -2.74
C ALA A 16 4.76 1.06 -2.53
N SER A 17 5.69 0.57 -3.35
CA SER A 17 7.08 1.04 -3.35
C SER A 17 7.18 2.49 -3.82
N ASP A 18 6.42 2.88 -4.85
CA ASP A 18 6.39 4.27 -5.33
C ASP A 18 5.84 5.20 -4.24
N LEU A 19 4.77 4.79 -3.54
CA LEU A 19 4.25 5.54 -2.39
C LEU A 19 5.33 5.75 -1.32
N THR A 20 6.10 4.70 -1.02
CA THR A 20 7.20 4.79 -0.06
C THR A 20 8.29 5.74 -0.55
N LEU A 21 8.65 5.66 -1.83
CA LEU A 21 9.71 6.48 -2.41
C LEU A 21 9.39 7.99 -2.36
N TYR A 22 8.13 8.35 -2.62
CA TYR A 22 7.72 9.75 -2.72
C TYR A 22 7.16 10.34 -1.42
N HIS A 23 6.66 9.50 -0.51
CA HIS A 23 5.98 9.95 0.72
C HIS A 23 6.59 9.39 2.01
N GLU A 24 7.85 8.96 1.99
CA GLU A 24 8.52 8.38 3.18
C GLU A 24 8.37 9.24 4.46
N PRO A 25 8.60 10.57 4.45
CA PRO A 25 8.45 11.37 5.66
C PRO A 25 7.04 11.31 6.24
N LYS A 26 6.02 11.38 5.36
CA LYS A 26 4.60 11.34 5.73
C LYS A 26 4.19 9.97 6.28
N ILE A 27 4.75 8.89 5.72
CA ILE A 27 4.55 7.52 6.22
C ILE A 27 5.16 7.35 7.60
N LEU A 28 6.39 7.84 7.83
CA LEU A 28 7.06 7.75 9.12
C LEU A 28 6.30 8.52 10.21
N GLU A 29 5.82 9.73 9.89
CA GLU A 29 4.97 10.52 10.77
C GLU A 29 3.65 9.80 11.08
N GLY A 30 2.99 9.28 10.04
CA GLY A 30 1.72 8.55 10.18
C GLY A 30 1.83 7.31 11.06
N ILE A 31 2.95 6.57 10.94
CA ILE A 31 3.23 5.42 11.80
C ILE A 31 3.50 5.85 13.23
N ALA A 32 4.34 6.88 13.44
CA ALA A 32 4.68 7.36 14.78
C ALA A 32 3.46 7.85 15.56
N ASN A 33 2.47 8.41 14.85
CA ASN A 33 1.26 8.99 15.42
C ASN A 33 0.02 8.06 15.38
N ASP A 34 0.17 6.83 14.88
CA ASP A 34 -0.95 5.86 14.73
C ASP A 34 -2.12 6.42 13.89
N ASN A 35 -1.81 7.12 12.80
CA ASN A 35 -2.80 7.70 11.88
C ASN A 35 -2.39 7.58 10.40
N LEU A 36 -1.52 6.60 10.07
CA LEU A 36 -0.99 6.39 8.72
C LEU A 36 -2.06 6.39 7.63
N PHE A 37 -3.13 5.62 7.82
CA PHE A 37 -4.19 5.47 6.82
C PHE A 37 -5.04 6.72 6.66
N GLU A 38 -5.08 7.60 7.67
CA GLU A 38 -5.77 8.89 7.58
C GLU A 38 -4.91 9.85 6.76
N VAL A 39 -3.63 10.00 7.13
CA VAL A 39 -2.74 10.95 6.47
C VAL A 39 -2.43 10.53 5.03
N MET A 40 -2.26 9.24 4.74
CA MET A 40 -1.98 8.70 3.40
C MET A 40 -3.25 8.33 2.60
N SER A 41 -4.44 8.75 3.05
CA SER A 41 -5.72 8.29 2.48
C SER A 41 -5.83 8.58 0.99
N ASP A 42 -5.50 9.80 0.56
CA ASP A 42 -5.58 10.21 -0.85
C ASP A 42 -4.64 9.39 -1.73
N GLU A 43 -3.38 9.24 -1.33
CA GLU A 43 -2.37 8.53 -2.12
C GLU A 43 -2.64 7.01 -2.18
N ILE A 44 -3.14 6.42 -1.08
CA ILE A 44 -3.55 5.01 -1.04
C ILE A 44 -4.79 4.80 -1.93
N ASN A 45 -5.76 5.71 -1.92
CA ASN A 45 -6.94 5.59 -2.77
C ASN A 45 -6.60 5.74 -4.26
N GLU A 46 -5.70 6.67 -4.61
CA GLU A 46 -5.20 6.81 -5.97
C GLU A 46 -4.50 5.53 -6.44
N GLY A 47 -3.61 4.97 -5.60
CA GLY A 47 -2.95 3.70 -5.89
C GLY A 47 -3.93 2.53 -6.02
N ARG A 48 -5.02 2.55 -5.23
CA ARG A 48 -6.09 1.55 -5.28
C ARG A 48 -6.86 1.60 -6.59
N GLU A 49 -7.24 2.79 -7.05
CA GLU A 49 -7.93 2.98 -8.33
C GLU A 49 -7.02 2.63 -9.52
N LEU A 50 -5.73 2.97 -9.45
CA LEU A 50 -4.75 2.53 -10.43
C LEU A 50 -4.68 1.00 -10.49
N PHE A 51 -4.57 0.33 -9.34
CA PHE A 51 -4.55 -1.12 -9.27
C PHE A 51 -5.83 -1.73 -9.86
N LYS A 52 -7.00 -1.25 -9.42
CA LYS A 52 -8.33 -1.68 -9.89
C LYS A 52 -8.48 -1.57 -11.41
N SER A 53 -8.00 -0.47 -12.00
CA SER A 53 -8.07 -0.26 -13.46
C SER A 53 -7.25 -1.28 -14.27
N ARG A 54 -6.29 -1.95 -13.63
CA ARG A 54 -5.34 -2.86 -14.29
C ARG A 54 -5.66 -4.33 -14.06
N VAL A 55 -6.49 -4.70 -13.09
CA VAL A 55 -6.78 -6.09 -12.71
C VAL A 55 -8.24 -6.47 -12.96
N THR A 56 -8.55 -7.76 -13.12
CA THR A 56 -9.94 -8.24 -13.18
C THR A 56 -10.65 -8.08 -11.83
N GLU A 57 -11.98 -8.11 -11.82
CA GLU A 57 -12.77 -8.05 -10.58
C GLU A 57 -12.45 -9.19 -9.61
N ASP A 58 -12.23 -10.41 -10.12
CA ASP A 58 -11.79 -11.55 -9.31
C ASP A 58 -10.47 -11.27 -8.58
N ILE A 59 -9.47 -10.74 -9.32
CA ILE A 59 -8.17 -10.39 -8.73
C ILE A 59 -8.30 -9.21 -7.76
N PHE A 60 -9.15 -8.24 -8.06
CA PHE A 60 -9.42 -7.12 -7.17
C PHE A 60 -10.04 -7.59 -5.84
N GLY A 61 -10.96 -8.55 -5.90
CA GLY A 61 -11.59 -9.17 -4.74
C GLY A 61 -10.64 -9.99 -3.85
N GLN A 62 -9.42 -10.30 -4.32
CA GLN A 62 -8.41 -11.01 -3.52
C GLN A 62 -7.63 -10.11 -2.55
N HIS A 63 -7.91 -8.80 -2.52
CA HIS A 63 -7.29 -7.83 -1.60
C HIS A 63 -5.75 -7.82 -1.65
N ILE A 64 -5.19 -8.04 -2.85
CA ILE A 64 -3.75 -8.09 -3.08
C ILE A 64 -3.09 -6.72 -2.84
N TYR A 65 -3.80 -5.64 -3.16
CA TYR A 65 -3.32 -4.28 -2.98
C TYR A 65 -3.16 -3.92 -1.50
N GLU A 66 -4.19 -4.16 -0.68
CA GLU A 66 -4.18 -3.87 0.75
C GLU A 66 -3.06 -4.62 1.48
N ARG A 67 -2.83 -5.88 1.08
CA ARG A 67 -1.71 -6.67 1.61
C ARG A 67 -0.36 -6.04 1.25
N ALA A 68 -0.19 -5.54 0.04
CA ALA A 68 1.04 -4.85 -0.37
C ALA A 68 1.24 -3.54 0.42
N ILE A 69 0.16 -2.79 0.68
CA ILE A 69 0.22 -1.58 1.51
C ILE A 69 0.73 -1.90 2.92
N VAL A 70 0.17 -2.91 3.59
CA VAL A 70 0.64 -3.32 4.92
C VAL A 70 2.10 -3.83 4.87
N ASP A 71 2.44 -4.68 3.91
CA ASP A 71 3.78 -5.26 3.81
C ASP A 71 4.86 -4.21 3.54
N VAL A 72 4.55 -3.20 2.72
CA VAL A 72 5.55 -2.23 2.24
C VAL A 72 5.57 -0.98 3.11
N LEU A 73 4.42 -0.38 3.43
CA LEU A 73 4.38 0.89 4.18
C LEU A 73 4.55 0.65 5.68
N ILE A 74 4.01 -0.45 6.23
CA ILE A 74 3.99 -0.69 7.69
C ILE A 74 5.11 -1.66 8.09
N LYS A 75 5.05 -2.91 7.61
CA LYS A 75 5.96 -3.97 8.07
C LYS A 75 7.43 -3.66 7.82
N SER A 76 7.76 -2.97 6.73
CA SER A 76 9.15 -2.54 6.43
C SER A 76 9.70 -1.50 7.41
N LYS A 77 8.80 -0.82 8.16
CA LYS A 77 9.09 0.27 9.09
C LYS A 77 8.93 -0.14 10.55
N GLY A 78 9.01 -1.43 10.86
CA GLY A 78 8.91 -1.96 12.24
C GLY A 78 9.97 -1.42 13.24
N HIS A 79 10.96 -0.67 12.76
CA HIS A 79 11.94 0.04 13.58
C HIS A 79 11.47 1.43 14.06
N VAL A 80 10.39 1.97 13.51
CA VAL A 80 9.82 3.26 13.89
C VAL A 80 9.13 3.12 15.24
N LYS A 81 9.47 3.98 16.21
CA LYS A 81 8.83 3.97 17.53
C LYS A 81 7.35 4.35 17.38
N SER A 82 6.45 3.43 17.72
CA SER A 82 5.01 3.63 17.68
C SER A 82 4.31 2.67 18.64
N LYS A 83 3.05 2.97 18.98
CA LYS A 83 2.17 2.12 19.79
C LYS A 83 1.50 0.98 18.99
N ILE A 84 1.63 0.99 17.67
CA ILE A 84 1.00 0.01 16.77
C ILE A 84 1.69 -1.36 16.74
N TRP A 85 2.86 -1.47 17.39
CA TRP A 85 3.67 -2.69 17.46
C TRP A 85 3.47 -3.43 18.78
#